data_AF-A0A960R2C4-F1
#
_entry.id   AF-A0A960R2C4-F1
#
_cell.length_a   1.000
_cell.length_b   1.000
_cell.length_c   1.000
_cell.angle_alpha   90.00
_cell.angle_beta   90.00
_cell.angle_gamma   90.00
#
_symmetry.space_group_name_H-M   'P 1'
#
loop_
_entity.id
_entity.type
_entity.pdbx_description
1 polymer ?
#
loop_
_entity_poly.entity_id
_entity_poly.type
_entity_poly.pdbx_seq_one_letter_code
_entity_poly.pdbx_strand_id
1 'polypeptide(L)'
;IEGADKEEWTSVRRELDKTRQTVINTMKELRDDDLSDLVSIGGWLGGTRALASLVADNYSVDASELLHQPDLLDQISARYAKLPSKTKQGAVFGQVTDTLDGLKPLMRVNGDGAVLQESVIQIRKLSSDLTDAVYGK
;
A
#
# COMPACT_ATOMS: atom_id res chain seq x y z
N ILE A 1 2.76 34.52 -7.15
CA ILE A 1 1.52 33.80 -6.78
C ILE A 1 1.97 32.40 -6.36
N GLU A 2 2.37 32.20 -5.10
CA GLU A 2 3.00 30.93 -4.66
C GLU A 2 2.59 30.48 -3.24
N GLY A 3 1.70 31.22 -2.57
CA GLY A 3 1.27 30.93 -1.18
C GLY A 3 -0.11 30.29 -1.06
N ALA A 4 -1.06 30.63 -1.94
CA ALA A 4 -2.45 30.19 -1.82
C ALA A 4 -2.65 28.69 -2.10
N ASP A 5 -2.03 28.17 -3.17
CA ASP A 5 -2.21 26.76 -3.56
C ASP A 5 -1.67 25.77 -2.52
N LYS A 6 -0.58 26.11 -1.80
CA LYS A 6 0.00 25.22 -0.78
C LYS A 6 -0.89 25.09 0.45
N GLU A 7 -1.52 26.19 0.87
CA GLU A 7 -2.48 26.16 1.99
C GLU A 7 -3.75 25.37 1.63
N GLU A 8 -4.23 25.50 0.39
CA GLU A 8 -5.36 24.72 -0.10
C GLU A 8 -5.05 23.22 -0.16
N TRP A 9 -3.90 22.82 -0.70
CA TRP A 9 -3.51 21.40 -0.73
C TRP A 9 -3.35 20.78 0.66
N THR A 10 -2.81 21.55 1.61
CA THR A 10 -2.67 21.10 3.01
C THR A 10 -4.04 20.96 3.67
N SER A 11 -4.98 21.85 3.35
CA SER A 11 -6.38 21.80 3.82
C SER A 11 -7.14 20.62 3.21
N VAL A 12 -7.06 20.44 1.89
CA VAL A 12 -7.67 19.34 1.15
C VAL A 12 -7.16 17.99 1.67
N ARG A 13 -5.85 17.85 1.87
CA ARG A 13 -5.27 16.63 2.43
C ARG A 13 -5.77 16.37 3.85
N ARG A 14 -5.82 17.41 4.69
CA ARG A 14 -6.36 17.30 6.06
C ARG A 14 -7.81 16.86 6.06
N GLU A 15 -8.64 17.39 5.16
CA GLU A 15 -10.06 17.06 5.08
C GLU A 15 -10.29 15.66 4.48
N LEU A 16 -9.45 15.25 3.53
CA LEU A 16 -9.42 13.89 2.99
C LEU A 16 -8.99 12.88 4.07
N ASP A 17 -7.96 13.21 4.84
CA ASP A 17 -7.46 12.39 5.96
C ASP A 17 -8.51 12.27 7.06
N LYS A 18 -9.21 13.37 7.41
CA LYS A 18 -10.36 13.33 8.32
C LYS A 18 -11.48 12.46 7.78
N THR A 19 -11.84 12.61 6.50
CA THR A 19 -12.90 11.82 5.87
C THR A 19 -12.55 10.33 5.90
N ARG A 20 -11.30 10.00 5.55
CA ARG A 20 -10.77 8.62 5.64
C ARG A 20 -10.82 8.10 7.07
N GLN A 21 -10.41 8.91 8.04
CA GLN A 21 -10.42 8.53 9.45
C GLN A 21 -11.84 8.33 9.97
N THR A 22 -12.80 9.17 9.55
CA THR A 22 -14.22 9.00 9.88
C THR A 22 -14.76 7.72 9.27
N VAL A 23 -14.47 7.41 8.01
CA VAL A 23 -14.90 6.15 7.38
C VAL A 23 -14.32 4.93 8.11
N ILE A 24 -13.03 4.94 8.43
CA ILE A 24 -12.38 3.87 9.20
C ILE A 24 -13.00 3.74 10.60
N ASN A 25 -13.26 4.86 11.28
CA ASN A 25 -13.85 4.86 12.62
C ASN A 25 -15.30 4.36 12.58
N THR A 26 -16.10 4.79 11.60
CA THR A 26 -17.47 4.32 11.40
C THR A 26 -17.50 2.82 11.09
N MET A 27 -16.56 2.30 10.30
CA MET A 27 -16.44 0.85 10.05
C MET A 27 -16.12 0.07 11.33
N LYS A 28 -15.22 0.60 12.18
CA LYS A 28 -14.90 0.02 13.50
C LYS A 28 -16.08 0.08 14.48
N GLU A 29 -16.79 1.20 14.50
CA GLU A 29 -17.99 1.40 15.34
C GLU A 29 -19.14 0.47 14.95
N LEU A 30 -19.25 0.15 13.65
CA LEU A 30 -20.19 -0.84 13.12
C LEU A 30 -19.75 -2.30 13.31
N ARG A 31 -18.61 -2.53 13.99
CA ARG A 31 -17.98 -3.86 14.18
C ARG A 31 -17.60 -4.57 12.89
N ASP A 32 -17.30 -3.81 11.83
CA ASP A 32 -16.74 -4.34 10.59
C ASP A 32 -15.22 -4.16 10.57
N ASP A 33 -14.57 -4.72 11.59
CA ASP A 33 -13.10 -4.70 11.74
C ASP A 33 -12.43 -5.35 10.52
N ASP A 34 -13.08 -6.34 9.92
CA ASP A 34 -12.66 -7.02 8.71
C ASP A 34 -12.57 -6.05 7.51
N LEU A 35 -13.60 -5.24 7.27
CA LEU A 35 -13.61 -4.26 6.19
C LEU A 35 -12.60 -3.13 6.45
N SER A 36 -12.45 -2.69 7.70
CA SER A 36 -11.43 -1.70 8.08
C SER A 36 -10.02 -2.22 7.80
N ASP A 37 -9.73 -3.48 8.10
CA ASP A 37 -8.44 -4.10 7.80
C ASP A 37 -8.23 -4.24 6.28
N LEU A 38 -9.24 -4.68 5.51
CA LEU A 38 -9.15 -4.74 4.04
C LEU A 38 -8.90 -3.37 3.39
N VAL A 39 -9.58 -2.32 3.85
CA VAL A 39 -9.35 -0.94 3.39
C VAL A 39 -7.93 -0.48 3.73
N SER A 40 -7.42 -0.84 4.90
CA SER A 40 -6.06 -0.51 5.33
C SER A 40 -5.01 -1.21 4.46
N ILE A 41 -5.21 -2.50 4.17
CA ILE A 41 -4.35 -3.31 3.29
C ILE A 41 -4.36 -2.73 1.87
N GLY A 42 -5.55 -2.45 1.32
CA GLY A 42 -5.69 -1.86 -0.01
C GLY A 42 -5.04 -0.47 -0.12
N GLY A 43 -5.19 0.36 0.92
CA GLY A 43 -4.55 1.68 1.00
C GLY A 43 -3.03 1.59 1.02
N TRP A 44 -2.46 0.63 1.75
CA TRP A 44 -1.01 0.41 1.75
C TRP A 44 -0.51 -0.10 0.39
N LEU A 45 -1.16 -1.10 -0.21
CA LEU A 45 -0.80 -1.61 -1.55
C LEU A 45 -0.83 -0.49 -2.59
N GLY A 46 -1.88 0.35 -2.58
CA GLY A 46 -2.00 1.51 -3.45
C GLY A 46 -0.89 2.55 -3.24
N GLY A 47 -0.54 2.83 -1.98
CA GLY A 47 0.56 3.72 -1.63
C GLY A 47 1.92 3.19 -2.08
N THR A 48 2.21 1.91 -1.83
CA THR A 48 3.42 1.23 -2.29
C THR A 48 3.53 1.23 -3.80
N ARG A 49 2.44 0.97 -4.54
CA ARG A 49 2.41 1.06 -6.01
C ARG A 49 2.74 2.47 -6.49
N ALA A 50 2.14 3.49 -5.89
CA ALA A 50 2.35 4.89 -6.27
C ALA A 50 3.81 5.30 -6.03
N LEU A 51 4.37 4.95 -4.86
CA LEU A 51 5.76 5.21 -4.53
C LEU A 51 6.71 4.47 -5.48
N ALA A 52 6.47 3.18 -5.73
CA ALA A 52 7.27 2.39 -6.66
C ALA A 52 7.20 2.92 -8.09
N SER A 53 6.06 3.48 -8.52
CA SER A 53 5.94 4.13 -9.82
C SER A 53 6.80 5.39 -9.90
N LEU A 54 6.73 6.25 -8.87
CA LEU A 54 7.55 7.46 -8.79
C LEU A 54 9.06 7.14 -8.82
N VAL A 55 9.49 6.15 -8.02
CA VAL A 55 10.90 5.73 -7.96
C VAL A 55 11.32 5.03 -9.25
N ALA A 56 10.45 4.25 -9.89
CA ALA A 56 10.76 3.60 -11.17
C ALA A 56 10.97 4.62 -12.29
N ASP A 57 10.17 5.70 -12.32
CA ASP A 57 10.24 6.72 -13.37
C ASP A 57 11.45 7.65 -13.17
N ASN A 58 11.87 7.90 -11.91
CA ASN A 58 13.05 8.71 -11.57
C ASN A 58 13.84 8.07 -10.42
N TYR A 59 14.64 7.05 -10.74
CA TYR A 59 15.38 6.30 -9.73
C TYR A 59 16.44 7.15 -9.01
N SER A 60 16.44 7.07 -7.67
CA SER A 60 17.53 7.53 -6.80
C SER A 60 17.62 6.62 -5.57
N VAL A 61 18.79 6.58 -4.94
CA VAL A 61 19.04 5.78 -3.73
C VAL A 61 18.07 6.20 -2.62
N ASP A 62 18.03 7.49 -2.29
CA ASP A 62 17.17 8.05 -1.24
C ASP A 62 15.69 7.74 -1.48
N ALA A 63 15.21 7.87 -2.72
CA ALA A 63 13.82 7.56 -3.03
C ALA A 63 13.53 6.05 -3.00
N SER A 64 14.51 5.21 -3.36
CA SER A 64 14.39 3.76 -3.30
C SER A 64 14.34 3.23 -1.87
N GLU A 65 15.07 3.87 -0.94
CA GLU A 65 15.06 3.52 0.48
C GLU A 65 13.66 3.66 1.08
N LEU A 66 12.82 4.58 0.58
CA LEU A 66 11.43 4.72 1.02
C LEU A 66 10.58 3.46 0.80
N LEU A 67 10.98 2.57 -0.11
CA LEU A 67 10.30 1.28 -0.35
C LEU A 67 10.74 0.19 0.64
N HIS A 68 11.77 0.44 1.45
CA HIS A 68 12.22 -0.46 2.51
C HIS A 68 11.24 -0.43 3.70
N GLN A 69 10.15 -1.19 3.59
CA GLN A 69 9.10 -1.25 4.62
C GLN A 69 8.76 -2.69 5.06
N PRO A 70 9.76 -3.54 5.38
CA PRO A 70 9.52 -4.95 5.72
C PRO A 70 8.65 -5.12 6.97
N ASP A 71 8.84 -4.29 7.99
CA ASP A 71 8.09 -4.38 9.25
C ASP A 71 6.61 -4.02 9.08
N LEU A 72 6.33 -3.05 8.20
CA LEU A 72 4.95 -2.67 7.89
C LEU A 72 4.25 -3.77 7.08
N LEU A 73 4.96 -4.37 6.12
CA LEU A 73 4.48 -5.53 5.38
C LEU A 73 4.17 -6.70 6.33
N ASP A 74 5.02 -6.98 7.32
CA ASP A 74 4.76 -8.04 8.30
C ASP A 74 3.50 -7.77 9.13
N GLN A 75 3.26 -6.53 9.54
CA GLN A 75 2.03 -6.14 10.22
C GLN A 75 0.79 -6.31 9.33
N ILE A 76 0.89 -5.95 8.06
CA ILE A 76 -0.18 -6.05 7.07
C ILE A 76 -0.50 -7.51 6.78
N SER A 77 0.51 -8.35 6.54
CA SER A 77 0.36 -9.79 6.37
C SER A 77 -0.26 -10.44 7.59
N ALA A 78 0.13 -10.03 8.81
CA ALA A 78 -0.46 -10.54 10.04
C ALA A 78 -1.94 -10.14 10.21
N ARG A 79 -2.32 -8.90 9.86
CA ARG A 79 -3.73 -8.46 9.88
C ARG A 79 -4.54 -9.22 8.83
N TYR A 80 -4.02 -9.32 7.62
CA TYR A 80 -4.65 -10.07 6.55
C TYR A 80 -4.86 -11.54 6.95
N ALA A 81 -3.86 -12.20 7.56
CA ALA A 81 -3.95 -13.57 8.03
C ALA A 81 -5.10 -13.78 9.05
N LYS A 82 -5.37 -12.80 9.90
CA LYS A 82 -6.43 -12.85 10.93
C LYS A 82 -7.85 -12.68 10.39
N LEU A 83 -8.02 -12.18 9.16
CA LEU A 83 -9.34 -12.05 8.55
C LEU A 83 -10.03 -13.43 8.44
N PRO A 84 -11.32 -13.54 8.79
CA PRO A 84 -12.09 -14.77 8.70
C PRO A 84 -12.14 -15.34 7.28
N SER A 85 -12.20 -16.67 7.15
CA SER A 85 -12.30 -17.34 5.82
C SER A 85 -13.55 -16.91 5.03
N LYS A 86 -14.65 -16.56 5.73
CA LYS A 86 -15.85 -16.00 5.11
C LYS A 86 -15.62 -14.64 4.44
N THR A 87 -14.58 -13.91 4.85
CA THR A 87 -14.21 -12.59 4.30
C THR A 87 -13.25 -12.77 3.12
N LYS A 88 -12.40 -13.81 3.15
CA LYS A 88 -11.45 -14.17 2.09
C LYS A 88 -12.06 -15.08 1.01
N GLN A 89 -13.17 -14.69 0.41
CA GLN A 89 -13.84 -15.50 -0.61
C GLN A 89 -13.52 -15.03 -2.03
N GLY A 90 -12.93 -15.91 -2.84
CA GLY A 90 -12.65 -15.65 -4.26
C GLY A 90 -11.16 -15.64 -4.59
N ALA A 91 -10.84 -15.78 -5.88
CA ALA A 91 -9.47 -15.93 -6.37
C ALA A 91 -8.55 -14.73 -6.03
N VAL A 92 -9.12 -13.53 -5.94
CA VAL A 92 -8.39 -12.29 -5.64
C VAL A 92 -7.71 -12.34 -4.26
N PHE A 93 -8.29 -13.05 -3.28
CA PHE A 93 -7.71 -13.19 -1.94
C PHE A 93 -6.49 -14.12 -1.91
N GLY A 94 -6.45 -15.12 -2.79
CA GLY A 94 -5.22 -15.90 -3.04
C GLY A 94 -4.11 -15.00 -3.55
N GLN A 95 -4.42 -14.17 -4.56
CA GLN A 95 -3.47 -13.23 -5.17
C GLN A 95 -2.96 -12.17 -4.19
N VAL A 96 -3.79 -11.71 -3.23
CA VAL A 96 -3.33 -10.83 -2.15
C VAL A 96 -2.23 -11.50 -1.34
N THR A 97 -2.40 -12.78 -0.99
CA THR A 97 -1.40 -13.54 -0.20
C THR A 97 -0.09 -13.65 -0.99
N ASP A 98 -0.18 -14.11 -2.25
CA ASP A 98 0.97 -14.28 -3.13
C ASP A 98 1.72 -12.96 -3.36
N THR A 99 0.98 -11.85 -3.48
CA THR A 99 1.55 -10.51 -3.66
C THR A 99 2.29 -10.06 -2.41
N LEU A 100 1.70 -10.22 -1.22
CA LEU A 100 2.34 -9.82 0.04
C LEU A 100 3.63 -10.63 0.27
N ASP A 101 3.61 -11.93 0.02
CA ASP A 101 4.79 -12.79 0.15
C ASP A 101 5.86 -12.45 -0.89
N GLY A 102 5.45 -12.15 -2.13
CA GLY A 102 6.34 -11.74 -3.22
C GLY A 102 6.99 -10.37 -3.02
N LEU A 103 6.32 -9.44 -2.34
CA LEU A 103 6.86 -8.10 -2.06
C LEU A 103 7.99 -8.11 -1.02
N LYS A 104 7.90 -8.99 -0.01
CA LYS A 104 8.85 -9.02 1.12
C LYS A 104 10.33 -9.12 0.71
N PRO A 105 10.76 -10.04 -0.17
CA PRO A 105 12.16 -10.11 -0.58
C PRO A 105 12.61 -8.91 -1.42
N LEU A 106 11.70 -8.23 -2.11
CA LEU A 106 12.01 -7.10 -2.99
C LEU A 106 12.28 -5.81 -2.23
N MET A 107 11.71 -5.68 -1.03
CA MET A 107 11.91 -4.51 -0.16
C MET A 107 13.25 -4.53 0.57
N ARG A 108 14.16 -5.46 0.26
CA ARG A 108 15.50 -5.51 0.88
C ARG A 108 16.39 -4.41 0.29
N VAL A 109 17.19 -3.82 1.17
CA VAL A 109 18.22 -2.86 0.80
C VAL A 109 19.56 -3.56 0.56
N ASN A 110 20.36 -3.00 -0.34
CA ASN A 110 21.75 -3.41 -0.57
C ASN A 110 22.71 -2.72 0.43
N GLY A 111 24.02 -2.90 0.24
CA GLY A 111 25.04 -2.33 1.13
C GLY A 111 25.04 -0.80 1.22
N ASP A 112 24.43 -0.12 0.25
CA ASP A 112 24.34 1.35 0.19
C ASP A 112 22.98 1.86 0.71
N GLY A 113 22.14 1.00 1.30
CA GLY A 113 20.80 1.36 1.77
C GLY A 113 19.74 1.46 0.66
N ALA A 114 20.09 1.14 -0.59
CA ALA A 114 19.20 1.25 -1.73
C ALA A 114 18.38 -0.01 -1.96
N VAL A 115 17.09 0.15 -2.27
CA VAL A 115 16.31 -0.92 -2.92
C VAL A 115 16.73 -0.97 -4.39
N LEU A 116 17.10 -2.15 -4.87
CA LEU A 116 17.58 -2.32 -6.24
C LEU A 116 16.55 -1.84 -7.26
N GLN A 117 16.99 -1.18 -8.34
CA GLN A 117 16.08 -0.68 -9.37
C GLN A 117 15.20 -1.78 -9.98
N GLU A 118 15.76 -2.99 -10.17
CA GLU A 118 14.99 -4.17 -10.59
C GLU A 118 13.88 -4.53 -9.59
N SER A 119 14.16 -4.49 -8.29
CA SER A 119 13.19 -4.73 -7.23
C SER A 119 12.10 -3.67 -7.23
N VAL A 120 12.45 -2.39 -7.46
CA VAL A 120 11.45 -1.31 -7.58
C VAL A 120 10.48 -1.58 -8.74
N ILE A 121 11.00 -1.98 -9.90
CA ILE A 121 10.18 -2.32 -11.07
C ILE A 121 9.28 -3.51 -10.75
N GLN A 122 9.79 -4.54 -10.07
CA GLN A 122 9.00 -5.70 -9.67
C GLN A 122 7.93 -5.37 -8.62
N ILE A 123 8.23 -4.52 -7.63
CA ILE A 123 7.27 -4.03 -6.63
C ILE A 123 6.12 -3.29 -7.33
N ARG A 124 6.45 -2.39 -8.27
CA ARG A 124 5.45 -1.68 -9.08
C ARG A 124 4.57 -2.67 -9.85
N LYS A 125 5.17 -3.66 -10.49
CA LYS A 125 4.46 -4.67 -11.29
C LYS A 125 3.50 -5.49 -10.42
N LEU A 126 3.99 -6.16 -9.38
CA LEU A 126 3.18 -7.00 -8.48
C LEU A 126 1.99 -6.22 -7.89
N SER A 127 2.24 -4.98 -7.47
CA SER A 127 1.19 -4.13 -6.90
C SER A 127 0.18 -3.66 -7.96
N SER A 128 0.60 -3.51 -9.23
CA SER A 128 -0.29 -3.16 -10.34
C SER A 128 -1.16 -4.36 -10.75
N ASP A 129 -0.56 -5.54 -10.92
CA ASP A 129 -1.24 -6.78 -11.28
C ASP A 129 -2.35 -7.11 -10.28
N LEU A 130 -2.07 -6.98 -8.97
CA LEU A 130 -3.09 -7.17 -7.93
C LEU A 130 -4.20 -6.10 -8.01
N THR A 131 -3.84 -4.85 -8.30
CA THR A 131 -4.84 -3.79 -8.43
C THR A 131 -5.77 -4.05 -9.62
N ASP A 132 -5.22 -4.48 -10.76
CA ASP A 132 -5.98 -4.79 -11.96
C ASP A 132 -6.91 -5.99 -11.72
N ALA A 133 -6.44 -7.00 -11.01
CA ALA A 133 -7.26 -8.14 -10.59
C ALA A 133 -8.42 -7.74 -9.67
N VAL A 134 -8.22 -6.78 -8.76
CA VAL A 134 -9.27 -6.25 -7.88
C VAL A 134 -10.33 -5.47 -8.68
N TYR A 135 -9.92 -4.74 -9.72
CA TYR A 135 -10.85 -3.97 -10.56
C TYR A 135 -11.40 -4.74 -11.76
N GLY A 136 -10.98 -6.00 -11.96
CA GLY A 136 -11.40 -6.85 -13.08
C GLY A 136 -10.98 -6.31 -14.45
N LYS A 137 -9.80 -5.67 -14.53
CA LYS A 137 -9.22 -5.14 -15.77
C LYS A 137 -8.18 -6.07 -16.37
#